data_AF-A0A443ZQF5-F1
#
_entry.id   AF-A0A443ZQF5-F1
#
_cell.length_a   1.000
_cell.length_b   1.000
_cell.length_c   1.000
_cell.angle_alpha   90.00
_cell.angle_beta   90.00
_cell.angle_gamma   90.00
#
_symmetry.space_group_name_H-M   'P 1'
#
loop_
_entity.id
_entity.type
_entity.pdbx_description
1 polymer ?
#
loop_
_entity_poly.entity_id
_entity_poly.type
_entity_poly.pdbx_seq_one_letter_code
_entity_poly.pdbx_strand_id
1 'polypeptide(L)'
;MEAKSFGDLITFSRASVARYFNSSGLLVQAAADVPRFEFDPTTLAPRGLKMEPPRTNSLTFSQDFTNAAWGKVNCSIAGAAGVAPDGSNTAGLMSVTAVGGGVYLWRAAQAWANATPYSFGFFAKAAGTTGVTISLPAIAFGVGQQVNFSLTGTGAFVVVAGTVRARIQQCSNGWYHCSVTMTTTAAGTQDWAAIQLGQAIGNSVQIWGVQLEVGEDATSYIPTTTAAASRAQDLAYVDNVSPWLKQKEGTLLAEMVYLSSSLGFAANLQPDGVAGAAVRISLYTNVQLITQVYDDSAVAIFGYGWPGETARGQVYKHAVAYKENDIRAVLNGTLSNIQGPGSPPTVDRLTIGARGVSTNPINGYIRNLKYYPSRLSIPELQAITT
;
A
#
# COMPACT_ATOMS: atom_id res chain seq x y z
N MET A 1 10.32 28.49 -17.26
CA MET A 1 10.50 27.87 -15.93
C MET A 1 11.43 26.70 -16.15
N GLU A 2 12.58 26.67 -15.48
CA GLU A 2 13.56 25.59 -15.64
C GLU A 2 13.00 24.30 -15.02
N ALA A 3 13.01 23.21 -15.78
CA ALA A 3 12.58 21.92 -15.27
C ALA A 3 13.69 21.35 -14.37
N LYS A 4 13.37 21.11 -13.09
CA LYS A 4 14.27 20.44 -12.16
C LYS A 4 14.02 18.94 -12.14
N SER A 5 15.07 18.14 -11.94
CA SER A 5 14.89 16.71 -11.72
C SER A 5 14.29 16.44 -10.35
N PHE A 6 13.79 15.22 -10.13
CA PHE A 6 13.25 14.83 -8.82
C PHE A 6 14.26 15.04 -7.68
N GLY A 7 15.51 14.61 -7.88
CA GLY A 7 16.55 14.68 -6.83
C GLY A 7 17.04 16.10 -6.53
N ASP A 8 16.83 17.06 -7.44
CA ASP A 8 17.19 18.46 -7.22
C ASP A 8 16.15 19.22 -6.36
N LEU A 9 14.96 18.63 -6.19
CA LEU A 9 13.84 19.26 -5.49
C LEU A 9 13.41 18.46 -4.26
N ILE A 10 13.27 17.14 -4.41
CA ILE A 10 12.70 16.27 -3.40
C ILE A 10 13.82 15.49 -2.74
N THR A 11 13.95 15.66 -1.43
CA THR A 11 14.73 14.75 -0.59
C THR A 11 13.92 13.49 -0.38
N PHE A 12 14.51 12.35 -0.74
CA PHE A 12 13.94 11.04 -0.51
C PHE A 12 14.88 10.22 0.38
N SER A 13 14.32 9.49 1.34
CA SER A 13 15.08 8.51 2.11
C SER A 13 14.28 7.24 2.37
N ARG A 14 14.99 6.11 2.35
CA ARG A 14 14.55 4.81 2.83
C ARG A 14 15.78 4.01 3.23
N ALA A 15 15.95 3.76 4.53
CA ALA A 15 17.09 3.03 5.09
C ALA A 15 17.04 1.50 4.84
N SER A 16 16.59 1.06 3.67
CA SER A 16 16.56 -0.34 3.25
C SER A 16 16.37 -0.46 1.74
N VAL A 17 16.71 -1.62 1.19
CA VAL A 17 16.23 -2.01 -0.16
C VAL A 17 14.72 -2.21 -0.16
N ALA A 18 14.09 -2.11 -1.34
CA ALA A 18 12.66 -2.41 -1.49
C ALA A 18 12.30 -2.83 -2.92
N ARG A 19 11.25 -3.65 -3.06
CA ARG A 19 10.79 -4.14 -4.37
C ARG A 19 9.74 -3.21 -5.00
N TYR A 20 9.68 -3.19 -6.32
CA TYR A 20 8.62 -2.52 -7.10
C TYR A 20 8.57 -3.07 -8.52
N PHE A 21 7.45 -2.86 -9.21
CA PHE A 21 7.36 -3.16 -10.64
C PHE A 21 7.91 -2.02 -11.49
N ASN A 22 8.92 -2.31 -12.32
CA ASN A 22 9.49 -1.32 -13.23
C ASN A 22 8.62 -1.11 -14.48
N SER A 23 9.06 -0.25 -15.39
CA SER A 23 8.36 0.08 -16.65
C SER A 23 8.13 -1.12 -17.59
N SER A 24 8.80 -2.25 -17.36
CA SER A 24 8.61 -3.49 -18.11
C SER A 24 7.69 -4.49 -17.39
N GLY A 25 7.12 -4.11 -16.24
CA GLY A 25 6.25 -4.97 -15.43
C GLY A 25 7.00 -6.06 -14.65
N LEU A 26 8.33 -5.99 -14.59
CA LEU A 26 9.17 -6.92 -13.83
C LEU A 26 9.34 -6.44 -12.39
N LEU A 27 9.29 -7.36 -11.43
CA LEU A 27 9.55 -7.05 -10.03
C LEU A 27 11.06 -6.88 -9.82
N VAL A 28 11.51 -5.65 -9.56
CA VAL A 28 12.93 -5.33 -9.36
C VAL A 28 13.17 -4.77 -7.97
N GLN A 29 14.44 -4.58 -7.63
CA GLN A 29 14.88 -4.02 -6.35
C GLN A 29 15.44 -2.61 -6.54
N ALA A 30 14.93 -1.66 -5.77
CA ALA A 30 15.57 -0.37 -5.53
C ALA A 30 16.55 -0.49 -4.36
N ALA A 31 17.71 0.16 -4.47
CA ALA A 31 18.65 0.31 -3.38
C ALA A 31 18.07 1.19 -2.24
N ALA A 32 18.81 1.30 -1.13
CA ALA A 32 18.51 2.31 -0.11
C ALA A 32 18.50 3.71 -0.72
N ASP A 33 17.62 4.58 -0.21
CA ASP A 33 17.45 5.97 -0.65
C ASP A 33 17.12 6.18 -2.14
N VAL A 34 16.81 5.11 -2.88
CA VAL A 34 16.34 5.20 -4.26
C VAL A 34 14.79 5.22 -4.30
N PRO A 35 14.17 6.31 -4.83
CA PRO A 35 12.72 6.39 -4.96
C PRO A 35 12.19 5.35 -5.94
N ARG A 36 10.95 4.90 -5.71
CA ARG A 36 10.31 3.85 -6.53
C ARG A 36 9.16 4.44 -7.34
N PHE A 37 9.39 4.67 -8.63
CA PHE A 37 8.34 5.00 -9.59
C PHE A 37 7.78 3.70 -10.15
N GLU A 38 6.63 3.28 -9.63
CA GLU A 38 6.06 1.97 -9.94
C GLU A 38 5.12 2.05 -11.15
N PHE A 39 5.06 0.96 -11.90
CA PHE A 39 4.15 0.77 -13.02
C PHE A 39 3.16 -0.36 -12.71
N ASP A 40 2.01 -0.32 -13.36
CA ASP A 40 1.11 -1.46 -13.35
C ASP A 40 1.78 -2.65 -14.07
N PRO A 41 1.92 -3.82 -13.44
CA PRO A 41 2.67 -4.93 -14.02
C PRO A 41 1.97 -5.64 -15.18
N THR A 42 0.73 -5.25 -15.49
CA THR A 42 -0.04 -5.77 -16.63
C THR A 42 -0.18 -4.71 -17.71
N THR A 43 -0.64 -3.51 -17.37
CA THR A 43 -0.91 -2.45 -18.36
C THR A 43 0.30 -1.58 -18.66
N LEU A 44 1.36 -1.68 -17.85
CA LEU A 44 2.57 -0.84 -17.93
C LEU A 44 2.26 0.66 -17.81
N ALA A 45 1.09 1.02 -17.29
CA ALA A 45 0.75 2.41 -17.00
C ALA A 45 1.49 2.87 -15.73
N PRO A 46 2.04 4.10 -15.69
CA PRO A 46 2.70 4.62 -14.50
C PRO A 46 1.69 4.75 -13.35
N ARG A 47 2.06 4.26 -12.17
CA ARG A 47 1.30 4.38 -10.93
C ARG A 47 1.70 5.59 -10.10
N GLY A 48 2.91 6.10 -10.27
CA GLY A 48 3.46 7.27 -9.56
C GLY A 48 4.59 6.90 -8.58
N LEU A 49 4.97 7.84 -7.73
CA LEU A 49 5.91 7.62 -6.63
C LEU A 49 5.23 6.72 -5.59
N LYS A 50 5.78 5.52 -5.40
CA LYS A 50 5.33 4.56 -4.38
C LYS A 50 5.80 5.00 -3.01
N MET A 51 4.86 5.09 -2.08
CA MET A 51 5.09 5.46 -0.68
C MET A 51 4.49 4.38 0.21
N GLU A 52 5.30 3.85 1.12
CA GLU A 52 4.85 2.78 2.02
C GLU A 52 5.35 2.97 3.47
N PRO A 53 4.53 2.59 4.46
CA PRO A 53 4.93 2.55 5.88
C PRO A 53 6.08 1.55 6.10
N PRO A 54 6.76 1.56 7.27
CA PRO A 54 7.70 0.48 7.58
C PRO A 54 6.94 -0.84 7.77
N ARG A 55 7.55 -1.94 7.33
CA ARG A 55 6.97 -3.29 7.44
C ARG A 55 8.03 -4.35 7.65
N THR A 56 7.60 -5.48 8.22
CA THR A 56 8.43 -6.66 8.43
C THR A 56 7.70 -7.87 7.88
N ASN A 57 8.36 -8.65 7.04
CA ASN A 57 7.90 -9.99 6.72
C ASN A 57 8.35 -10.93 7.85
N SER A 58 7.40 -11.44 8.63
CA SER A 58 7.69 -12.31 9.77
C SER A 58 7.98 -13.76 9.36
N LEU A 59 7.71 -14.14 8.11
CA LEU A 59 7.98 -15.48 7.61
C LEU A 59 9.44 -15.61 7.19
N THR A 60 10.02 -16.77 7.47
CA THR A 60 11.33 -17.18 6.95
C THR A 60 11.16 -18.02 5.68
N PHE A 61 12.20 -18.08 4.86
CA PHE A 61 12.29 -18.86 3.63
C PHE A 61 11.18 -18.51 2.65
N SER A 62 10.96 -17.20 2.42
CA SER A 62 9.81 -16.73 1.63
C SER A 62 9.86 -17.07 0.14
N GLN A 63 10.96 -17.68 -0.32
CA GLN A 63 11.16 -18.16 -1.69
C GLN A 63 11.54 -19.64 -1.75
N ASP A 64 11.90 -20.26 -0.61
CA ASP A 64 12.31 -21.65 -0.53
C ASP A 64 11.25 -22.48 0.22
N PHE A 65 10.28 -22.97 -0.54
CA PHE A 65 9.19 -23.80 -0.02
C PHE A 65 9.59 -25.27 0.17
N THR A 66 10.80 -25.66 -0.24
CA THR A 66 11.32 -27.02 0.00
C THR A 66 11.76 -27.20 1.44
N ASN A 67 12.17 -26.10 2.09
CA ASN A 67 12.60 -26.06 3.48
C ASN A 67 11.56 -26.65 4.46
N ALA A 68 12.06 -27.31 5.52
CA ALA A 68 11.23 -27.94 6.55
C ALA A 68 10.41 -26.95 7.39
N ALA A 69 10.75 -25.65 7.36
CA ALA A 69 9.93 -24.57 7.91
C ALA A 69 8.52 -24.55 7.31
N TRP A 70 8.35 -25.06 6.09
CA TRP A 70 7.07 -25.18 5.41
C TRP A 70 6.49 -26.58 5.58
N GLY A 71 5.46 -26.69 6.43
CA GLY A 71 4.70 -27.91 6.62
C GLY A 71 3.90 -28.23 5.35
N LYS A 72 3.82 -29.52 5.00
CA LYS A 72 3.19 -30.01 3.78
C LYS A 72 2.19 -31.09 4.14
N VAL A 73 0.97 -30.97 3.64
CA VAL A 73 -0.07 -32.00 3.78
C VAL A 73 -0.66 -32.30 2.43
N ASN A 74 -0.59 -33.57 2.02
CA ASN A 74 -1.06 -34.11 0.73
C ASN A 74 -0.56 -33.32 -0.50
N CYS A 75 0.59 -32.65 -0.37
CA CYS A 75 1.26 -31.92 -1.44
C CYS A 75 2.77 -32.12 -1.39
N SER A 76 3.39 -31.89 -2.54
CA SER A 76 4.85 -31.81 -2.72
C SER A 76 5.24 -30.41 -3.21
N ILE A 77 6.53 -30.08 -3.05
CA ILE A 77 7.14 -28.88 -3.60
C ILE A 77 8.34 -29.28 -4.44
N ALA A 78 8.36 -28.87 -5.70
CA ALA A 78 9.58 -28.80 -6.50
C ALA A 78 10.12 -27.35 -6.47
N GLY A 79 11.36 -27.15 -6.05
CA GLY A 79 12.02 -25.84 -6.10
C GLY A 79 12.52 -25.49 -7.50
N ALA A 80 12.78 -24.21 -7.75
CA ALA A 80 13.34 -23.71 -9.01
C ALA A 80 12.60 -24.18 -10.28
N ALA A 81 11.29 -24.34 -10.17
CA ALA A 81 10.40 -24.92 -11.17
C ALA A 81 9.90 -23.91 -12.21
N GLY A 82 10.56 -22.76 -12.34
CA GLY A 82 10.25 -21.73 -13.34
C GLY A 82 10.68 -20.32 -12.95
N VAL A 83 10.49 -19.40 -13.90
CA VAL A 83 10.82 -17.98 -13.76
C VAL A 83 9.77 -17.27 -12.89
N ALA A 84 10.23 -16.76 -11.76
CA ALA A 84 9.47 -16.00 -10.78
C ALA A 84 9.18 -14.56 -11.27
N PRO A 85 8.30 -13.80 -10.59
CA PRO A 85 7.98 -12.42 -10.96
C PRO A 85 9.17 -11.45 -10.98
N ASP A 86 10.27 -11.79 -10.30
CA ASP A 86 11.51 -11.00 -10.31
C ASP A 86 12.51 -11.44 -11.39
N GLY A 87 12.13 -12.39 -12.25
CA GLY A 87 12.96 -12.89 -13.35
C GLY A 87 13.93 -14.00 -12.94
N SER A 88 14.04 -14.34 -11.65
CA SER A 88 14.88 -15.44 -11.19
C SER A 88 14.22 -16.80 -11.41
N ASN A 89 14.99 -17.88 -11.58
CA ASN A 89 14.44 -19.24 -11.67
C ASN A 89 14.21 -19.86 -10.28
N THR A 90 13.40 -19.21 -9.44
CA THR A 90 13.19 -19.57 -8.03
C THR A 90 11.74 -19.91 -7.69
N ALA A 91 10.84 -19.99 -8.67
CA ALA A 91 9.45 -20.38 -8.41
C ALA A 91 9.37 -21.80 -7.83
N GLY A 92 8.54 -22.01 -6.81
CA GLY A 92 8.20 -23.35 -6.32
C GLY A 92 6.98 -23.88 -7.06
N LEU A 93 6.94 -25.17 -7.40
CA LEU A 93 5.75 -25.84 -7.91
C LEU A 93 5.13 -26.69 -6.80
N MET A 94 3.94 -26.30 -6.35
CA MET A 94 3.13 -27.06 -5.39
C MET A 94 2.19 -27.99 -6.14
N SER A 95 2.26 -29.29 -5.87
CA SER A 95 1.46 -30.32 -6.56
C SER A 95 0.74 -31.23 -5.58
N VAL A 96 -0.52 -31.56 -5.85
CA VAL A 96 -1.30 -32.53 -5.06
C VAL A 96 -0.70 -33.93 -5.18
N THR A 97 -0.54 -34.64 -4.06
CA THR A 97 0.02 -36.00 -4.02
C THR A 97 -0.96 -37.07 -3.55
N ALA A 98 -2.09 -36.69 -2.96
CA ALA A 98 -3.11 -37.63 -2.49
C ALA A 98 -4.53 -37.04 -2.63
N VAL A 99 -5.52 -37.93 -2.79
CA VAL A 99 -6.95 -37.58 -2.84
C VAL A 99 -7.59 -37.69 -1.45
N GLY A 100 -8.69 -36.97 -1.23
CA GLY A 100 -9.58 -37.18 -0.07
C GLY A 100 -9.15 -36.55 1.25
N GLY A 101 -8.31 -35.51 1.22
CA GLY A 101 -7.90 -34.75 2.41
C GLY A 101 -7.50 -33.32 2.06
N GLY A 102 -7.33 -32.46 3.07
CA GLY A 102 -6.84 -31.10 2.86
C GLY A 102 -5.48 -31.12 2.16
N VAL A 103 -5.31 -30.26 1.14
CA VAL A 103 -4.03 -30.07 0.44
C VAL A 103 -3.53 -28.69 0.80
N TYR A 104 -2.45 -28.60 1.58
CA TYR A 104 -1.92 -27.32 1.98
C TYR A 104 -0.43 -27.31 2.27
N LEU A 105 0.17 -26.17 1.93
CA LEU A 105 1.47 -25.73 2.36
C LEU A 105 1.25 -24.67 3.45
N TRP A 106 1.86 -24.82 4.61
CA TRP A 106 1.57 -23.94 5.74
C TRP A 106 2.79 -23.55 6.56
N ARG A 107 2.69 -22.39 7.21
CA ARG A 107 3.60 -21.94 8.27
C ARG A 107 2.93 -22.13 9.60
N ALA A 108 3.53 -22.97 10.42
CA ALA A 108 3.14 -23.16 11.81
C ALA A 108 3.67 -22.02 12.68
N ALA A 109 3.22 -22.01 13.93
CA ALA A 109 3.83 -21.23 14.99
C ALA A 109 3.87 -19.71 14.78
N GLN A 110 2.87 -19.18 14.06
CA GLN A 110 2.70 -17.74 13.93
C GLN A 110 2.11 -17.16 15.21
N ALA A 111 2.65 -16.03 15.65
CA ALA A 111 2.15 -15.27 16.78
C ALA A 111 1.19 -14.19 16.27
N TRP A 112 -0.03 -14.20 16.81
CA TRP A 112 -1.07 -13.23 16.48
C TRP A 112 -1.39 -12.43 17.72
N ALA A 113 -1.10 -11.14 17.70
CA ALA A 113 -1.56 -10.20 18.71
C ALA A 113 -3.06 -9.93 18.56
N ASN A 114 -3.77 -9.70 19.66
CA ASN A 114 -5.20 -9.35 19.65
C ASN A 114 -5.45 -7.99 18.95
N ALA A 115 -6.63 -7.82 18.34
CA ALA A 115 -7.09 -6.58 17.72
C ALA A 115 -6.09 -5.95 16.73
N THR A 116 -5.30 -6.79 16.07
CA THR A 116 -4.17 -6.38 15.24
C THR A 116 -4.43 -6.78 13.79
N PRO A 117 -4.32 -5.85 12.82
CA PRO A 117 -4.45 -6.18 11.42
C PRO A 117 -3.19 -6.89 10.90
N TYR A 118 -3.39 -7.97 10.16
CA TYR A 118 -2.33 -8.71 9.47
C TYR A 118 -2.64 -8.87 8.00
N SER A 119 -1.62 -8.73 7.17
CA SER A 119 -1.69 -9.02 5.73
C SER A 119 -0.85 -10.25 5.40
N PHE A 120 -1.48 -11.25 4.79
CA PHE A 120 -0.80 -12.44 4.26
C PHE A 120 -0.94 -12.46 2.74
N GLY A 121 0.15 -12.68 2.02
CA GLY A 121 0.12 -12.75 0.57
C GLY A 121 1.29 -13.51 -0.04
N PHE A 122 1.14 -13.85 -1.32
CA PHE A 122 2.15 -14.52 -2.12
C PHE A 122 1.85 -14.33 -3.61
N PHE A 123 2.83 -14.63 -4.45
CA PHE A 123 2.65 -14.70 -5.89
C PHE A 123 2.28 -16.11 -6.31
N ALA A 124 1.28 -16.24 -7.17
CA ALA A 124 0.79 -17.50 -7.71
C ALA A 124 0.69 -17.46 -9.24
N LYS A 125 0.99 -18.57 -9.90
CA LYS A 125 0.79 -18.75 -11.33
C LYS A 125 0.17 -20.11 -11.60
N ALA A 126 -0.90 -20.11 -12.41
CA ALA A 126 -1.60 -21.34 -12.77
C ALA A 126 -0.64 -22.34 -13.43
N ALA A 127 -0.76 -23.60 -13.03
CA ALA A 127 -0.08 -24.72 -13.67
C ALA A 127 -1.13 -25.79 -14.01
N GLY A 128 -1.27 -26.83 -13.20
CA GLY A 128 -2.33 -27.85 -13.35
C GLY A 128 -3.71 -27.41 -12.86
N THR A 129 -3.80 -26.29 -12.13
CA THR A 129 -5.08 -25.67 -11.75
C THR A 129 -5.00 -24.15 -11.82
N THR A 130 -6.15 -23.50 -11.95
CA THR A 130 -6.31 -22.05 -11.90
C THR A 130 -6.80 -21.55 -10.54
N GLY A 131 -7.18 -22.44 -9.63
CA GLY A 131 -7.67 -22.10 -8.30
C GLY A 131 -6.59 -22.25 -7.23
N VAL A 132 -6.47 -21.26 -6.36
CA VAL A 132 -5.64 -21.34 -5.14
C VAL A 132 -6.35 -20.65 -3.98
N THR A 133 -6.21 -21.17 -2.77
CA THR A 133 -6.91 -20.66 -1.59
C THR A 133 -5.90 -20.15 -0.56
N ILE A 134 -6.18 -18.99 0.03
CA ILE A 134 -5.57 -18.58 1.29
C ILE A 134 -6.48 -19.01 2.43
N SER A 135 -5.90 -19.68 3.43
CA SER A 135 -6.59 -20.03 4.65
C SER A 135 -5.83 -19.53 5.87
N LEU A 136 -6.55 -18.87 6.79
CA LEU A 136 -6.05 -18.41 8.09
C LEU A 136 -6.92 -18.99 9.24
N PRO A 137 -6.36 -19.16 10.45
CA PRO A 137 -6.94 -19.97 11.52
C PRO A 137 -8.18 -19.35 12.14
N ALA A 138 -9.01 -20.17 12.78
CA ALA A 138 -10.16 -19.70 13.52
C ALA A 138 -9.80 -19.11 14.88
N ILE A 139 -8.74 -19.58 15.54
CA ILE A 139 -8.43 -19.22 16.93
C ILE A 139 -8.11 -17.73 17.04
N ALA A 140 -7.15 -17.23 16.26
CA ALA A 140 -6.82 -15.80 16.25
C ALA A 140 -7.92 -14.89 15.65
N PHE A 141 -8.80 -15.41 14.79
CA PHE A 141 -9.74 -14.62 13.98
C PHE A 141 -11.24 -14.87 14.27
N GLY A 142 -11.56 -15.67 15.29
CA GLY A 142 -12.92 -16.08 15.68
C GLY A 142 -13.56 -17.13 14.74
N VAL A 143 -13.26 -17.08 13.45
CA VAL A 143 -13.70 -18.03 12.42
C VAL A 143 -12.57 -18.30 11.44
N GLY A 144 -12.51 -19.51 10.89
CA GLY A 144 -11.55 -19.85 9.83
C GLY A 144 -11.78 -18.97 8.62
N GLN A 145 -10.72 -18.35 8.12
CA GLN A 145 -10.80 -17.36 7.06
C GLN A 145 -10.36 -18.04 5.78
N GLN A 146 -11.20 -17.98 4.75
CA GLN A 146 -10.93 -18.66 3.49
C GLN A 146 -11.27 -17.78 2.31
N VAL A 147 -10.28 -17.61 1.43
CA VAL A 147 -10.45 -16.86 0.18
C VAL A 147 -9.93 -17.69 -0.97
N ASN A 148 -10.81 -17.99 -1.92
CA ASN A 148 -10.46 -18.67 -3.16
C ASN A 148 -10.12 -17.62 -4.22
N PHE A 149 -8.96 -17.75 -4.84
CA PHE A 149 -8.49 -16.92 -5.94
C PHE A 149 -8.55 -17.70 -7.26
N SER A 150 -9.03 -17.04 -8.32
CA SER A 150 -8.97 -17.51 -9.70
C SER A 150 -7.85 -16.80 -10.43
N LEU A 151 -6.87 -17.58 -10.90
CA LEU A 151 -5.67 -17.14 -11.60
C LEU A 151 -5.90 -17.08 -13.12
N THR A 152 -6.98 -16.43 -13.54
CA THR A 152 -7.39 -16.30 -14.94
C THR A 152 -7.76 -14.87 -15.27
N GLY A 153 -7.57 -14.45 -16.54
CA GLY A 153 -7.90 -13.09 -16.98
C GLY A 153 -7.27 -12.02 -16.07
N THR A 154 -8.07 -11.06 -15.62
CA THR A 154 -7.64 -10.00 -14.68
C THR A 154 -7.50 -10.47 -13.22
N GLY A 155 -7.83 -11.74 -12.95
CA GLY A 155 -7.91 -12.30 -11.61
C GLY A 155 -9.29 -12.04 -10.98
N ALA A 156 -9.76 -12.99 -10.17
CA ALA A 156 -10.96 -12.85 -9.36
C ALA A 156 -10.78 -13.56 -8.02
N PHE A 157 -11.63 -13.26 -7.05
CA PHE A 157 -11.65 -13.99 -5.78
C PHE A 157 -13.06 -14.10 -5.20
N VAL A 158 -13.24 -15.07 -4.33
CA VAL A 158 -14.45 -15.27 -3.53
C VAL A 158 -14.05 -15.48 -2.07
N VAL A 159 -14.64 -14.70 -1.17
CA VAL A 159 -14.54 -14.96 0.28
C VAL A 159 -15.50 -16.08 0.62
N VAL A 160 -14.94 -17.24 0.96
CA VAL A 160 -15.70 -18.47 1.25
C VAL A 160 -16.10 -18.51 2.73
N ALA A 161 -15.23 -18.01 3.61
CA ALA A 161 -15.48 -17.96 5.05
C ALA A 161 -14.78 -16.76 5.69
N GLY A 162 -15.42 -16.20 6.73
CA GLY A 162 -14.90 -15.09 7.52
C GLY A 162 -15.15 -13.71 6.93
N THR A 163 -14.56 -12.69 7.55
CA THR A 163 -14.64 -11.29 7.12
C THR A 163 -13.23 -10.82 6.82
N VAL A 164 -12.88 -10.90 5.54
CA VAL A 164 -11.52 -10.72 5.06
C VAL A 164 -11.48 -9.76 3.88
N ARG A 165 -10.50 -8.87 3.88
CA ARG A 165 -10.20 -8.02 2.73
C ARG A 165 -9.25 -8.75 1.82
N ALA A 166 -9.73 -9.21 0.68
CA ALA A 166 -8.91 -9.89 -0.32
C ALA A 166 -8.56 -8.96 -1.49
N ARG A 167 -7.40 -9.19 -2.08
CA ARG A 167 -6.93 -8.51 -3.29
C ARG A 167 -6.19 -9.49 -4.18
N ILE A 168 -6.42 -9.38 -5.47
CA ILE A 168 -5.63 -10.03 -6.52
C ILE A 168 -5.14 -8.96 -7.48
N GLN A 169 -3.86 -9.05 -7.87
CA GLN A 169 -3.26 -8.21 -8.89
C GLN A 169 -2.63 -9.12 -9.94
N GLN A 170 -3.15 -9.08 -11.17
CA GLN A 170 -2.45 -9.71 -12.28
C GLN A 170 -1.07 -9.07 -12.47
N CYS A 171 -0.07 -9.88 -12.77
CA CYS A 171 1.30 -9.49 -13.05
C CYS A 171 1.73 -10.07 -14.42
N SER A 172 2.91 -9.64 -14.88
CA SER A 172 3.52 -10.16 -16.10
C SER A 172 3.72 -11.69 -16.05
N ASN A 173 3.76 -12.31 -17.23
CA ASN A 173 4.02 -13.74 -17.41
C ASN A 173 3.02 -14.68 -16.72
N GLY A 174 1.77 -14.26 -16.51
CA GLY A 174 0.70 -15.09 -15.94
C GLY A 174 0.77 -15.26 -14.42
N TRP A 175 1.63 -14.49 -13.76
CA TRP A 175 1.66 -14.40 -12.30
C TRP A 175 0.53 -13.52 -11.78
N TYR A 176 0.10 -13.77 -10.55
CA TYR A 176 -0.83 -12.94 -9.80
C TYR A 176 -0.28 -12.76 -8.39
N HIS A 177 -0.39 -11.56 -7.83
CA HIS A 177 -0.17 -11.33 -6.41
C HIS A 177 -1.50 -11.45 -5.67
N CYS A 178 -1.64 -12.50 -4.87
CA CYS A 178 -2.83 -12.80 -4.06
C CYS A 178 -2.55 -12.41 -2.62
N SER A 179 -3.43 -11.64 -2.01
CA SER A 179 -3.27 -11.22 -0.60
C SER A 179 -4.61 -11.12 0.11
N VAL A 180 -4.58 -11.36 1.42
CA VAL A 180 -5.68 -11.14 2.34
C VAL A 180 -5.23 -10.26 3.49
N THR A 181 -6.12 -9.44 4.02
CA THR A 181 -5.87 -8.64 5.22
C THR A 181 -7.04 -8.68 6.17
N MET A 182 -6.79 -9.02 7.44
CA MET A 182 -7.81 -9.14 8.48
C MET A 182 -7.29 -8.70 9.84
N THR A 183 -8.22 -8.32 10.71
CA THR A 183 -7.94 -7.99 12.10
C THR A 183 -8.26 -9.19 12.98
N THR A 184 -7.30 -9.59 13.80
CA THR A 184 -7.48 -10.66 14.80
C THR A 184 -8.48 -10.25 15.88
N THR A 185 -9.22 -11.21 16.41
CA THR A 185 -10.20 -11.02 17.50
C THR A 185 -9.70 -11.53 18.85
N ALA A 186 -8.59 -12.26 18.85
CA ALA A 186 -7.94 -12.80 20.03
C ALA A 186 -6.43 -12.88 19.81
N ALA A 187 -5.68 -12.99 20.90
CA ALA A 187 -4.28 -13.39 20.81
C ALA A 187 -4.21 -14.91 20.56
N GLY A 188 -3.31 -15.33 19.69
CA GLY A 188 -3.07 -16.73 19.37
C GLY A 188 -1.57 -17.00 19.31
N THR A 189 -1.11 -17.96 20.11
CA THR A 189 0.24 -18.53 19.97
C THR A 189 0.10 -19.90 19.33
N GLN A 190 0.96 -20.21 18.36
CA GLN A 190 0.98 -21.48 17.63
C GLN A 190 -0.02 -21.65 16.47
N ASP A 191 -0.60 -20.55 16.02
CA ASP A 191 -1.52 -20.53 14.90
C ASP A 191 -0.77 -20.53 13.56
N TRP A 192 -1.51 -20.63 12.46
CA TRP A 192 -0.92 -20.93 11.15
C TRP A 192 -1.29 -19.93 10.06
N ALA A 193 -0.61 -20.01 8.91
CA ALA A 193 -1.06 -19.43 7.66
C ALA A 193 -0.82 -20.43 6.53
N ALA A 194 -1.80 -20.64 5.65
CA ALA A 194 -1.74 -21.70 4.65
C ALA A 194 -2.13 -21.25 3.24
N ILE A 195 -1.44 -21.86 2.27
CA ILE A 195 -1.80 -21.87 0.85
C ILE A 195 -2.39 -23.25 0.57
N GLN A 196 -3.58 -23.30 -0.01
CA GLN A 196 -4.31 -24.55 -0.25
C GLN A 196 -4.69 -24.71 -1.72
N LEU A 197 -4.88 -25.98 -2.13
CA LEU A 197 -5.35 -26.36 -3.46
C LEU A 197 -6.57 -27.28 -3.36
N GLY A 198 -7.33 -27.37 -4.45
CA GLY A 198 -8.32 -28.43 -4.62
C GLY A 198 -7.67 -29.82 -4.61
N GLN A 199 -8.41 -30.84 -4.17
CA GLN A 199 -7.86 -32.15 -3.80
C GLN A 199 -7.59 -33.11 -4.98
N ALA A 200 -7.86 -32.69 -6.21
CA ALA A 200 -7.69 -33.55 -7.38
C ALA A 200 -6.21 -33.74 -7.72
N ILE A 201 -5.78 -34.99 -7.92
CA ILE A 201 -4.47 -35.29 -8.50
C ILE A 201 -4.36 -34.60 -9.87
N GLY A 202 -3.20 -34.00 -10.13
CA GLY A 202 -2.97 -33.16 -11.30
C GLY A 202 -3.10 -31.67 -11.01
N ASN A 203 -3.83 -31.28 -9.96
CA ASN A 203 -3.83 -29.88 -9.51
C ASN A 203 -2.42 -29.48 -9.06
N SER A 204 -1.96 -28.35 -9.58
CA SER A 204 -0.71 -27.74 -9.18
C SER A 204 -0.71 -26.24 -9.46
N VAL A 205 0.10 -25.51 -8.70
CA VAL A 205 0.28 -24.06 -8.87
C VAL A 205 1.75 -23.72 -8.63
N GLN A 206 2.27 -22.76 -9.39
CA GLN A 206 3.56 -22.14 -9.06
C GLN A 206 3.35 -21.08 -7.98
N ILE A 207 4.22 -21.05 -6.99
CA ILE A 207 4.21 -20.10 -5.87
C ILE A 207 5.56 -19.41 -5.72
N TRP A 208 5.54 -18.16 -5.24
CA TRP A 208 6.74 -17.38 -4.97
C TRP A 208 6.48 -16.25 -3.98
N GLY A 209 7.50 -15.85 -3.23
CA GLY A 209 7.51 -14.58 -2.47
C GLY A 209 6.36 -14.44 -1.46
N VAL A 210 6.26 -15.35 -0.50
CA VAL A 210 5.24 -15.32 0.55
C VAL A 210 5.60 -14.33 1.67
N GLN A 211 4.60 -13.66 2.20
CA GLN A 211 4.77 -12.59 3.17
C GLN A 211 3.64 -12.57 4.19
N LEU A 212 3.99 -12.41 5.47
CA LEU A 212 3.07 -12.07 6.55
C LEU A 212 3.56 -10.79 7.23
N GLU A 213 2.72 -9.76 7.23
CA GLU A 213 3.02 -8.44 7.78
C GLU A 213 1.96 -8.03 8.79
N VAL A 214 2.36 -7.29 9.82
CA VAL A 214 1.42 -6.51 10.63
C VAL A 214 1.09 -5.22 9.90
N GLY A 215 -0.19 -4.96 9.65
CA GLY A 215 -0.67 -3.77 8.97
C GLY A 215 -2.01 -3.97 8.28
N GLU A 216 -2.63 -2.86 7.89
CA GLU A 216 -3.96 -2.86 7.28
C GLU A 216 -4.02 -3.28 5.82
N ASP A 217 -2.87 -3.42 5.17
CA ASP A 217 -2.73 -3.77 3.76
C ASP A 217 -1.36 -4.37 3.46
N ALA A 218 -1.30 -5.17 2.40
CA ALA A 218 -0.06 -5.70 1.86
C ALA A 218 0.85 -4.57 1.35
N THR A 219 2.15 -4.69 1.58
CA THR A 219 3.15 -3.82 0.96
C THR A 219 4.01 -4.57 -0.05
N SER A 220 5.00 -3.89 -0.61
CA SER A 220 5.98 -4.49 -1.49
C SER A 220 6.64 -5.70 -0.84
N TYR A 221 6.91 -6.71 -1.65
CA TYR A 221 7.54 -7.93 -1.17
C TYR A 221 8.91 -7.66 -0.51
N ILE A 222 9.08 -8.22 0.69
CA ILE A 222 10.28 -8.16 1.53
C ILE A 222 10.84 -9.60 1.60
N PRO A 223 11.94 -9.89 0.88
CA PRO A 223 12.51 -11.22 0.86
C PRO A 223 13.14 -11.59 2.19
N THR A 224 13.01 -12.87 2.55
CA THR A 224 13.52 -13.45 3.80
C THR A 224 14.15 -14.80 3.53
N THR A 225 15.23 -15.07 4.25
CA THR A 225 15.92 -16.36 4.25
C THR A 225 15.72 -17.02 5.61
N THR A 226 16.73 -17.05 6.48
CA THR A 226 16.67 -17.72 7.79
C THR A 226 16.05 -16.86 8.89
N ALA A 227 15.80 -15.58 8.63
CA ALA A 227 15.25 -14.64 9.60
C ALA A 227 14.21 -13.72 8.95
N ALA A 228 13.34 -13.15 9.79
CA ALA A 228 12.46 -12.06 9.41
C ALA A 228 13.29 -10.85 8.92
N ALA A 229 12.76 -10.09 7.98
CA ALA A 229 13.41 -8.91 7.43
C ALA A 229 12.44 -7.73 7.38
N SER A 230 12.98 -6.53 7.54
CA SER A 230 12.22 -5.29 7.57
C SER A 230 12.56 -4.39 6.38
N ARG A 231 11.54 -3.70 5.89
CA ARG A 231 11.66 -2.56 4.97
C ARG A 231 11.36 -1.28 5.74
N ALA A 232 12.26 -0.32 5.63
CA ALA A 232 12.07 1.02 6.20
C ALA A 232 10.94 1.78 5.48
N GLN A 233 10.37 2.76 6.18
CA GLN A 233 9.39 3.68 5.61
C GLN A 233 10.00 4.48 4.45
N ASP A 234 9.19 4.80 3.44
CA ASP A 234 9.56 5.82 2.46
C ASP A 234 9.31 7.22 3.03
N LEU A 235 10.33 8.08 2.99
CA LEU A 235 10.26 9.49 3.39
C LEU A 235 10.50 10.35 2.16
N ALA A 236 9.62 11.32 1.90
CA ALA A 236 9.75 12.22 0.76
C ALA A 236 9.29 13.63 1.15
N TYR A 237 10.14 14.63 0.94
CA TYR A 237 9.83 16.01 1.30
C TYR A 237 10.65 17.01 0.49
N VAL A 238 10.18 18.24 0.44
CA VAL A 238 10.92 19.41 -0.05
C VAL A 238 11.18 20.32 1.12
N ASP A 239 12.46 20.42 1.49
CA ASP A 239 12.95 21.44 2.40
C ASP A 239 13.19 22.73 1.62
N ASN A 240 12.90 23.87 2.25
CA ASN A 240 13.04 25.19 1.64
C ASN A 240 12.12 25.38 0.43
N VAL A 241 10.82 25.50 0.72
CA VAL A 241 9.77 25.80 -0.27
C VAL A 241 9.84 27.23 -0.85
N SER A 242 10.78 28.06 -0.40
CA SER A 242 11.06 29.37 -0.98
C SER A 242 11.92 29.26 -2.25
N PRO A 243 11.76 30.16 -3.24
CA PRO A 243 10.83 31.29 -3.27
C PRO A 243 9.46 30.94 -3.88
N TRP A 244 9.20 29.68 -4.23
CA TRP A 244 8.03 29.30 -5.03
C TRP A 244 6.75 29.19 -4.21
N LEU A 245 6.83 28.96 -2.90
CA LEU A 245 5.68 28.98 -2.00
C LEU A 245 5.36 30.41 -1.56
N LYS A 246 4.09 30.80 -1.72
CA LYS A 246 3.55 32.05 -1.20
C LYS A 246 2.94 31.79 0.18
N GLN A 247 3.38 32.53 1.18
CA GLN A 247 2.83 32.41 2.53
C GLN A 247 1.38 32.89 2.56
N LYS A 248 0.55 32.17 3.33
CA LYS A 248 -0.86 32.52 3.61
C LYS A 248 -1.80 32.60 2.40
N GLU A 249 -1.33 32.25 1.20
CA GLU A 249 -2.13 32.16 -0.01
C GLU A 249 -1.58 31.10 -0.96
N GLY A 250 -2.41 30.19 -1.45
CA GLY A 250 -1.98 29.19 -2.43
C GLY A 250 -3.03 28.14 -2.75
N THR A 251 -2.66 27.20 -3.62
CA THR A 251 -3.46 25.99 -3.89
C THR A 251 -2.54 24.78 -3.89
N LEU A 252 -2.84 23.81 -3.03
CA LEU A 252 -2.17 22.51 -2.97
C LEU A 252 -3.08 21.46 -3.60
N LEU A 253 -2.57 20.74 -4.59
CA LEU A 253 -3.25 19.63 -5.25
C LEU A 253 -2.37 18.38 -5.16
N ALA A 254 -2.99 17.26 -4.84
CA ALA A 254 -2.41 15.94 -5.05
C ALA A 254 -3.34 15.07 -5.89
N GLU A 255 -2.76 14.24 -6.74
CA GLU A 255 -3.38 13.07 -7.35
C GLU A 255 -2.75 11.84 -6.72
N MET A 256 -3.55 11.00 -6.08
CA MET A 256 -3.06 9.90 -5.26
C MET A 256 -3.91 8.65 -5.40
N VAL A 257 -3.32 7.53 -5.02
CA VAL A 257 -4.01 6.26 -4.84
C VAL A 257 -3.66 5.74 -3.46
N TYR A 258 -4.68 5.51 -2.63
CA TYR A 258 -4.51 4.87 -1.34
C TYR A 258 -4.75 3.37 -1.46
N LEU A 259 -3.85 2.56 -0.92
CA LEU A 259 -4.09 1.13 -0.74
C LEU A 259 -4.71 0.83 0.63
N SER A 260 -4.63 1.78 1.56
CA SER A 260 -5.25 1.72 2.88
C SER A 260 -6.28 2.83 3.08
N SER A 261 -7.35 2.54 3.83
CA SER A 261 -8.29 3.57 4.31
C SER A 261 -7.94 4.07 5.73
N SER A 262 -6.83 3.61 6.32
CA SER A 262 -6.33 4.12 7.61
C SER A 262 -5.74 5.53 7.50
N LEU A 263 -5.53 6.18 8.66
CA LEU A 263 -4.99 7.53 8.73
C LEU A 263 -3.65 7.64 7.97
N GLY A 264 -3.63 8.39 6.87
CA GLY A 264 -2.46 8.59 6.03
C GLY A 264 -2.50 9.90 5.23
N PHE A 265 -1.38 10.61 5.17
CA PHE A 265 -1.28 11.95 4.55
C PHE A 265 -0.64 11.87 3.17
N ALA A 266 -1.36 12.23 2.11
CA ALA A 266 -0.79 12.26 0.76
C ALA A 266 0.11 13.47 0.54
N ALA A 267 -0.32 14.64 1.01
CA ALA A 267 0.43 15.89 0.89
C ALA A 267 0.18 16.79 2.08
N ASN A 268 1.23 17.44 2.56
CA ASN A 268 1.15 18.25 3.77
C ASN A 268 2.16 19.41 3.71
N LEU A 269 1.66 20.64 3.82
CA LEU A 269 2.49 21.82 4.05
C LEU A 269 2.52 22.13 5.55
N GLN A 270 3.71 22.32 6.12
CA GLN A 270 3.89 22.63 7.54
C GLN A 270 5.24 23.31 7.80
N PRO A 271 5.48 23.84 9.01
CA PRO A 271 6.82 24.19 9.46
C PRO A 271 7.71 22.95 9.70
N ASP A 272 9.02 23.10 9.49
CA ASP A 272 10.05 22.13 9.90
C ASP A 272 10.04 21.94 11.43
N GLY A 273 10.40 20.73 11.89
CA GLY A 273 10.55 20.39 13.31
C GLY A 273 9.25 20.25 14.09
N VAL A 274 8.09 20.56 13.50
CA VAL A 274 6.80 20.49 14.18
C VAL A 274 6.19 19.09 14.03
N ALA A 275 6.10 18.35 15.13
CA ALA A 275 5.38 17.08 15.22
C ALA A 275 3.90 17.29 15.59
N GLY A 276 3.00 16.46 15.04
CA GLY A 276 1.60 16.38 15.47
C GLY A 276 0.61 17.29 14.73
N ALA A 277 -0.57 17.49 15.33
CA ALA A 277 -1.71 18.19 14.74
C ALA A 277 -1.62 19.74 14.85
N ALA A 278 -0.41 20.30 14.86
CA ALA A 278 -0.17 21.73 15.00
C ALA A 278 -0.44 22.49 13.68
N VAL A 279 0.46 23.38 13.29
CA VAL A 279 0.39 24.28 12.13
C VAL A 279 0.54 23.51 10.81
N ARG A 280 -0.50 23.47 9.95
CA ARG A 280 -0.43 22.77 8.65
C ARG A 280 -1.57 23.06 7.68
N ILE A 281 -1.35 22.71 6.41
CA ILE A 281 -2.37 22.51 5.37
C ILE A 281 -2.20 21.08 4.84
N SER A 282 -3.23 20.24 4.96
CA SER A 282 -3.11 18.80 4.70
C SER A 282 -4.21 18.24 3.79
N LEU A 283 -3.81 17.29 2.94
CA LEU A 283 -4.69 16.39 2.20
C LEU A 283 -4.42 14.96 2.68
N TYR A 284 -5.39 14.32 3.31
CA TYR A 284 -5.21 13.00 3.92
C TYR A 284 -6.46 12.13 3.83
N THR A 285 -6.33 10.86 4.22
CA THR A 285 -7.46 9.96 4.48
C THR A 285 -7.46 9.52 5.93
N ASN A 286 -8.65 9.33 6.50
CA ASN A 286 -8.90 8.64 7.78
C ASN A 286 -10.31 8.06 7.72
N VAL A 287 -10.45 6.87 7.13
CA VAL A 287 -11.69 6.32 6.60
C VAL A 287 -12.22 7.15 5.42
N GLN A 288 -12.41 8.45 5.59
CA GLN A 288 -12.83 9.42 4.57
C GLN A 288 -11.63 10.22 4.05
N LEU A 289 -11.77 10.82 2.86
CA LEU A 289 -10.82 11.82 2.37
C LEU A 289 -11.10 13.15 3.03
N ILE A 290 -10.06 13.79 3.58
CA ILE A 290 -10.18 14.97 4.42
C ILE A 290 -9.16 16.02 4.01
N THR A 291 -9.62 17.26 3.88
CA THR A 291 -8.76 18.46 3.90
C THR A 291 -8.82 19.08 5.29
N GLN A 292 -7.68 19.53 5.80
CA GLN A 292 -7.63 20.27 7.06
C GLN A 292 -6.58 21.38 7.03
N VAL A 293 -6.92 22.53 7.59
CA VAL A 293 -6.04 23.69 7.74
C VAL A 293 -6.03 24.14 9.19
N TYR A 294 -4.83 24.26 9.75
CA TYR A 294 -4.57 24.83 11.06
C TYR A 294 -3.79 26.13 10.90
N ASP A 295 -4.12 27.14 11.69
CA ASP A 295 -3.40 28.41 11.71
C ASP A 295 -2.07 28.34 12.50
N ASP A 296 -1.38 29.48 12.58
CA ASP A 296 -0.12 29.65 13.34
C ASP A 296 -0.30 29.44 14.86
N SER A 297 -1.55 29.47 15.37
CA SER A 297 -1.88 29.20 16.78
C SER A 297 -2.25 27.73 17.02
N ALA A 298 -2.04 26.85 16.04
CA ALA A 298 -2.42 25.45 16.08
C ALA A 298 -3.93 25.22 16.32
N VAL A 299 -4.77 26.12 15.81
CA VAL A 299 -6.23 25.97 15.82
C VAL A 299 -6.72 25.55 14.43
N ALA A 300 -7.59 24.54 14.37
CA ALA A 300 -8.21 24.12 13.12
C ALA A 300 -9.18 25.21 12.63
N ILE A 301 -8.81 25.92 11.56
CA ILE A 301 -9.62 26.97 10.94
C ILE A 301 -10.44 26.45 9.74
N PHE A 302 -10.09 25.26 9.23
CA PHE A 302 -10.88 24.56 8.22
C PHE A 302 -10.73 23.05 8.36
N GLY A 303 -11.83 22.32 8.19
CA GLY A 303 -11.84 20.87 8.15
C GLY A 303 -13.03 20.39 7.35
N TYR A 304 -12.78 19.61 6.30
CA TYR A 304 -13.85 19.03 5.48
C TYR A 304 -13.51 17.60 5.09
N GLY A 305 -14.40 16.68 5.45
CA GLY A 305 -14.36 15.28 5.04
C GLY A 305 -15.48 14.98 4.05
N TRP A 306 -15.15 14.38 2.91
CA TRP A 306 -16.20 13.92 1.99
C TRP A 306 -16.86 12.66 2.54
N PRO A 307 -18.20 12.58 2.52
CA PRO A 307 -18.89 11.38 2.97
C PRO A 307 -18.55 10.18 2.08
N GLY A 308 -18.38 9.02 2.71
CA GLY A 308 -18.02 7.77 2.04
C GLY A 308 -16.62 7.27 2.40
N GLU A 309 -16.45 5.95 2.42
CA GLU A 309 -15.14 5.36 2.66
C GLU A 309 -14.21 5.58 1.46
N THR A 310 -12.94 5.83 1.76
CA THR A 310 -11.85 5.90 0.78
C THR A 310 -11.71 4.52 0.14
N ALA A 311 -12.18 4.41 -1.11
CA ALA A 311 -12.05 3.21 -1.91
C ALA A 311 -10.58 2.96 -2.26
N ARG A 312 -10.08 1.81 -1.84
CA ARG A 312 -8.69 1.39 -2.03
C ARG A 312 -8.40 1.16 -3.52
N GLY A 313 -7.20 1.52 -3.94
CA GLY A 313 -6.75 1.35 -5.33
C GLY A 313 -7.37 2.34 -6.33
N GLN A 314 -8.26 3.23 -5.89
CA GLN A 314 -8.85 4.27 -6.75
C GLN A 314 -7.96 5.51 -6.82
N VAL A 315 -8.03 6.19 -7.96
CA VAL A 315 -7.37 7.49 -8.16
C VAL A 315 -8.26 8.59 -7.59
N TYR A 316 -7.66 9.43 -6.76
CA TYR A 316 -8.28 10.63 -6.20
C TYR A 316 -7.50 11.87 -6.61
N LYS A 317 -8.20 12.90 -7.08
CA LYS A 317 -7.67 14.25 -7.29
C LYS A 317 -8.24 15.14 -6.20
N HIS A 318 -7.39 15.52 -5.26
CA HIS A 318 -7.76 16.22 -4.04
C HIS A 318 -6.99 17.53 -3.97
N ALA A 319 -7.67 18.65 -3.73
CA ALA A 319 -7.01 19.93 -3.62
C ALA A 319 -7.65 20.83 -2.57
N VAL A 320 -6.84 21.77 -2.06
CA VAL A 320 -7.25 22.86 -1.19
C VAL A 320 -6.64 24.15 -1.71
N ALA A 321 -7.49 25.16 -1.89
CA ALA A 321 -7.08 26.53 -2.11
C ALA A 321 -7.33 27.33 -0.84
N TYR A 322 -6.38 28.17 -0.46
CA TYR A 322 -6.39 28.90 0.79
C TYR A 322 -5.93 30.34 0.59
N LYS A 323 -6.62 31.24 1.28
CA LYS A 323 -6.27 32.64 1.53
C LYS A 323 -6.97 33.05 2.83
N GLU A 324 -6.55 34.15 3.44
CA GLU A 324 -7.25 34.74 4.58
C GLU A 324 -8.78 34.82 4.35
N ASN A 325 -9.53 34.15 5.23
CA ASN A 325 -10.99 33.99 5.20
C ASN A 325 -11.58 33.37 3.92
N ASP A 326 -10.76 32.76 3.06
CA ASP A 326 -11.17 32.08 1.84
C ASP A 326 -10.40 30.76 1.67
N ILE A 327 -10.89 29.73 2.37
CA ILE A 327 -10.39 28.36 2.25
C ILE A 327 -11.48 27.48 1.65
N ARG A 328 -11.16 26.79 0.56
CA ARG A 328 -12.08 25.84 -0.10
C ARG A 328 -11.33 24.60 -0.56
N ALA A 329 -11.97 23.46 -0.40
CA ALA A 329 -11.42 22.18 -0.83
C ALA A 329 -12.26 21.57 -1.95
N VAL A 330 -11.65 20.68 -2.73
CA VAL A 330 -12.29 19.96 -3.83
C VAL A 330 -11.76 18.54 -3.91
N LEU A 331 -12.65 17.60 -4.20
CA LEU A 331 -12.32 16.20 -4.45
C LEU A 331 -13.04 15.76 -5.72
N ASN A 332 -12.28 15.31 -6.72
CA ASN A 332 -12.82 14.81 -7.99
C ASN A 332 -13.87 15.78 -8.60
N GLY A 333 -13.55 17.07 -8.66
CA GLY A 333 -14.44 18.14 -9.14
C GLY A 333 -15.55 18.58 -8.16
N THR A 334 -15.74 17.87 -7.04
CA THR A 334 -16.78 18.14 -6.03
C THR A 334 -16.25 19.04 -4.91
N LEU A 335 -16.83 20.23 -4.74
CA LEU A 335 -16.42 21.22 -3.74
C LEU A 335 -16.83 20.83 -2.30
N SER A 336 -16.09 21.37 -1.33
CA SER A 336 -16.57 21.49 0.04
C SER A 336 -17.83 22.37 0.09
N ASN A 337 -18.82 21.95 0.89
CA ASN A 337 -20.05 22.71 1.12
C ASN A 337 -19.86 23.87 2.13
N ILE A 338 -18.68 23.98 2.71
CA ILE A 338 -18.26 25.06 3.61
C ILE A 338 -17.08 25.84 3.02
N GLN A 339 -16.90 27.06 3.53
CA GLN A 339 -15.71 27.89 3.38
C GLN A 339 -15.07 28.10 4.76
N GLY A 340 -13.74 28.05 4.82
CA GLY A 340 -13.01 28.23 6.08
C GLY A 340 -12.73 29.70 6.38
N PRO A 341 -12.93 30.15 7.63
CA PRO A 341 -12.45 31.45 8.12
C PRO A 341 -10.94 31.42 8.44
N GLY A 342 -10.41 32.55 8.90
CA GLY A 342 -9.11 32.64 9.55
C GLY A 342 -7.93 32.88 8.62
N SER A 343 -6.75 33.03 9.22
CA SER A 343 -5.49 33.25 8.50
C SER A 343 -4.78 31.90 8.32
N PRO A 344 -4.51 31.47 7.07
CA PRO A 344 -3.74 30.25 6.84
C PRO A 344 -2.34 30.32 7.46
N PRO A 345 -1.72 29.18 7.75
CA PRO A 345 -0.46 29.11 8.46
C PRO A 345 0.73 29.62 7.63
N THR A 346 1.80 29.94 8.34
CA THR A 346 3.15 30.07 7.81
C THR A 346 3.79 28.68 7.74
N VAL A 347 4.34 28.30 6.59
CA VAL A 347 4.86 26.94 6.32
C VAL A 347 6.14 27.00 5.49
N ASP A 348 7.07 26.07 5.70
CA ASP A 348 8.38 26.06 5.01
C ASP A 348 8.79 24.68 4.45
N ARG A 349 7.97 23.65 4.68
CA ARG A 349 8.16 22.29 4.19
C ARG A 349 6.91 21.75 3.49
N LEU A 350 7.14 21.06 2.38
CA LEU A 350 6.15 20.18 1.73
C LEU A 350 6.54 18.72 1.95
N THR A 351 5.69 17.97 2.64
CA THR A 351 5.85 16.53 2.85
C THR A 351 4.93 15.76 1.92
N ILE A 352 5.46 14.66 1.40
CA ILE A 352 4.82 13.81 0.39
C ILE A 352 4.66 12.43 1.01
N GLY A 353 3.42 11.95 1.11
CA GLY A 353 3.10 10.61 1.61
C GLY A 353 3.20 10.42 3.13
N ALA A 354 3.40 11.48 3.92
CA ALA A 354 3.34 11.46 5.39
C ALA A 354 3.00 12.85 5.97
N ARG A 355 2.73 12.91 7.28
CA ARG A 355 2.68 14.14 8.08
C ARG A 355 4.04 14.36 8.74
N GLY A 356 4.51 15.60 8.82
CA GLY A 356 5.84 15.88 9.34
C GLY A 356 6.89 15.40 8.37
N VAL A 357 7.70 14.43 8.78
CA VAL A 357 8.59 13.71 7.86
C VAL A 357 8.19 12.23 7.79
N SER A 358 7.66 11.68 8.88
CA SER A 358 7.46 10.23 9.01
C SER A 358 6.13 9.80 9.64
N THR A 359 5.34 10.71 10.22
CA THR A 359 4.16 10.31 10.99
C THR A 359 2.97 10.03 10.07
N ASN A 360 2.19 8.97 10.35
CA ASN A 360 1.01 8.58 9.57
C ASN A 360 1.29 8.49 8.05
N PRO A 361 2.26 7.66 7.63
CA PRO A 361 2.55 7.45 6.23
C PRO A 361 1.39 6.79 5.51
N ILE A 362 1.26 7.08 4.23
CA ILE A 362 0.38 6.32 3.35
C ILE A 362 1.00 4.97 2.99
N ASN A 363 0.14 4.01 2.64
CA ASN A 363 0.49 2.93 1.74
C ASN A 363 -0.20 3.22 0.41
N GLY A 364 0.54 3.52 -0.65
CA GLY A 364 -0.04 3.92 -1.93
C GLY A 364 0.90 4.62 -2.89
N TYR A 365 0.32 5.46 -3.74
CA TYR A 365 1.04 6.16 -4.81
C TYR A 365 0.70 7.64 -4.85
N ILE A 366 1.71 8.49 -5.02
CA ILE A 366 1.56 9.89 -5.41
C ILE A 366 1.79 10.00 -6.91
N ARG A 367 0.72 10.27 -7.66
CA ARG A 367 0.72 10.33 -9.13
C ARG A 367 1.11 11.70 -9.65
N ASN A 368 0.62 12.73 -8.96
CA ASN A 368 0.83 14.13 -9.30
C ASN A 368 0.78 14.96 -8.03
N LEU A 369 1.65 15.96 -7.92
CA LEU A 369 1.62 16.91 -6.82
C LEU A 369 1.90 18.28 -7.42
N LYS A 370 0.98 19.22 -7.20
CA LYS A 370 1.08 20.57 -7.72
C LYS A 370 0.85 21.58 -6.62
N TYR A 371 1.63 22.64 -6.67
CA TYR A 371 1.41 23.84 -5.88
C TYR A 371 1.27 25.03 -6.81
N TYR A 372 0.26 25.86 -6.55
CA TYR A 372 0.06 27.15 -7.22
C TYR A 372 0.25 28.26 -6.19
N PRO A 373 1.10 29.28 -6.43
CA PRO A 373 1.33 30.41 -5.52
C PRO A 373 0.19 31.44 -5.56
N SER A 374 -1.04 30.97 -5.76
CA SER A 374 -2.26 31.75 -5.77
C SER A 374 -3.42 30.89 -5.28
N ARG A 375 -4.40 31.57 -4.68
CA ARG A 375 -5.72 30.99 -4.44
C ARG A 375 -6.44 30.94 -5.79
N LEU A 376 -6.52 29.77 -6.42
CA LEU A 376 -7.26 29.58 -7.68
C LEU A 376 -8.75 29.85 -7.50
N SER A 377 -9.44 30.40 -8.49
CA SER A 377 -10.90 30.59 -8.43
C SER A 377 -11.64 29.25 -8.27
N ILE A 378 -12.92 29.29 -7.88
CA ILE A 378 -13.73 28.07 -7.74
C ILE A 378 -13.78 27.25 -9.05
N PRO A 379 -14.04 27.84 -10.23
CA PRO A 379 -14.04 27.09 -11.48
C PRO A 379 -12.68 26.46 -11.81
N GLU A 380 -11.57 27.18 -11.60
CA GLU A 380 -10.22 26.65 -11.82
C GLU A 380 -9.90 25.51 -10.86
N LEU A 381 -10.25 25.67 -9.58
CA LEU A 381 -10.05 24.65 -8.55
C LEU A 381 -10.81 23.35 -8.89
N GLN A 382 -12.05 23.46 -9.39
CA GLN A 382 -12.79 22.29 -9.87
C GLN A 382 -12.13 21.67 -11.11
N ALA A 383 -11.74 22.49 -12.10
CA ALA A 383 -11.15 22.02 -13.34
C ALA A 383 -9.82 21.25 -13.15
N ILE A 384 -8.99 21.63 -12.18
CA ILE A 384 -7.74 20.89 -11.91
C ILE A 384 -7.97 19.52 -11.25
N THR A 385 -9.20 19.21 -10.81
CA THR A 385 -9.56 17.94 -10.14
C THR A 385 -10.57 17.09 -10.90
N THR A 386 -10.97 17.48 -12.11
CA THR A 386 -11.73 16.63 -13.05
C THR A 386 -10.80 15.70 -13.80
#